data_AF-A0A832ZCK9-F1
#
_entry.id   AF-A0A832ZCK9-F1
#
_cell.length_a   1.000
_cell.length_b   1.000
_cell.length_c   1.000
_cell.angle_alpha   90.00
_cell.angle_beta   90.00
_cell.angle_gamma   90.00
#
_symmetry.space_group_name_H-M   'P 1'
#
loop_
_entity.id
_entity.type
_entity.pdbx_description
1 polymer ?
#
loop_
_entity_poly.entity_id
_entity_poly.type
_entity_poly.pdbx_seq_one_letter_code
_entity_poly.pdbx_strand_id
1 'polypeptide(L)'
;MRLEIRWHGRGGQGAVTAAQILAAAAIEEGLWAQAFPEFGAERRGAPVKAYTRIATEPILEREPILEPNVVVVLDSTLDPKVYLDGLREEGAVIINTGKSVEEIRSLFREKGLKEPKVVAVVNAT
;
A
#
# COMPACT_ATOMS: atom_id res chain seq x y z
N MET A 1 -3.11 -10.32 16.43
CA MET A 1 -2.37 -9.38 15.55
C MET A 1 -3.24 -9.09 14.33
N ARG A 2 -3.28 -7.84 13.87
CA ARG A 2 -3.98 -7.44 12.64
C ARG A 2 -3.10 -6.48 11.84
N LEU A 3 -2.87 -6.82 10.58
CA LEU A 3 -2.05 -6.07 9.65
C LEU A 3 -2.87 -5.74 8.41
N GLU A 4 -3.04 -4.45 8.14
CA GLU A 4 -3.81 -3.93 7.02
C GLU A 4 -2.88 -3.14 6.09
N ILE A 5 -2.83 -3.57 4.83
CA ILE A 5 -1.90 -3.06 3.83
C ILE A 5 -2.70 -2.54 2.65
N ARG A 6 -2.38 -1.33 2.21
CA ARG A 6 -2.98 -0.71 1.03
C ARG A 6 -1.93 -0.50 -0.05
N TRP A 7 -2.16 -1.13 -1.18
CA TRP A 7 -1.29 -1.10 -2.35
C TRP A 7 -1.77 -0.03 -3.31
N HIS A 8 -0.82 0.75 -3.83
CA HIS A 8 -1.05 1.79 -4.82
C HIS A 8 -0.13 1.55 -6.01
N GLY A 9 -0.68 1.57 -7.22
CA GLY A 9 0.08 1.44 -8.44
C GLY A 9 -0.75 1.84 -9.65
N ARG A 10 -0.35 1.38 -10.83
CA ARG A 10 -1.13 1.50 -12.06
C ARG A 10 -1.53 0.13 -12.60
N GLY A 11 -2.63 0.11 -13.35
CA GLY A 11 -3.06 -1.08 -14.08
C GLY A 11 -1.93 -1.67 -14.93
N GLY A 12 -1.52 -2.90 -14.62
CA GLY A 12 -0.41 -3.62 -15.27
C GLY A 12 0.91 -3.65 -14.48
N GLN A 13 1.02 -2.96 -13.34
CA GLN A 13 2.24 -2.97 -12.51
C GLN A 13 2.28 -4.09 -11.45
N GLY A 14 1.20 -4.87 -11.31
CA GLY A 14 1.17 -6.03 -10.43
C GLY A 14 0.77 -5.75 -8.98
N ALA A 15 0.18 -4.58 -8.65
CA ALA A 15 -0.27 -4.27 -7.29
C ALA A 15 -1.25 -5.34 -6.72
N VAL A 16 -2.19 -5.80 -7.54
CA VAL A 16 -3.16 -6.85 -7.15
C VAL A 16 -2.48 -8.20 -6.98
N THR A 17 -1.57 -8.53 -7.89
CA THR A 17 -0.80 -9.78 -7.83
C THR A 17 0.06 -9.82 -6.57
N ALA A 18 0.76 -8.72 -6.24
CA ALA A 18 1.55 -8.61 -5.01
C ALA A 18 0.68 -8.76 -3.75
N ALA A 19 -0.50 -8.11 -3.74
CA ALA A 19 -1.46 -8.24 -2.64
C ALA A 19 -1.92 -9.69 -2.44
N GLN A 20 -2.20 -10.41 -3.53
CA GLN A 20 -2.62 -11.82 -3.51
C GLN A 20 -1.49 -12.76 -3.10
N ILE A 21 -0.27 -12.54 -3.60
CA ILE A 21 0.91 -13.33 -3.20
C ILE A 21 1.16 -13.19 -1.71
N LEU A 22 1.09 -11.97 -1.17
CA LEU A 22 1.30 -11.76 0.26
C LEU A 22 0.21 -12.43 1.12
N ALA A 23 -1.05 -12.37 0.69
CA ALA A 23 -2.13 -13.08 1.39
C ALA A 23 -1.95 -14.60 1.32
N ALA A 24 -1.57 -15.15 0.16
CA ALA A 24 -1.30 -16.58 0.01
C ALA A 24 -0.16 -17.04 0.93
N ALA A 25 0.96 -16.31 0.96
CA ALA A 25 2.07 -16.61 1.86
C ALA A 25 1.64 -16.57 3.34
N ALA A 26 0.82 -15.59 3.74
CA ALA A 26 0.32 -15.53 5.11
C ALA A 26 -0.59 -16.73 5.46
N ILE A 27 -1.40 -17.21 4.51
CA ILE A 27 -2.24 -18.40 4.68
C ILE A 27 -1.37 -19.66 4.81
N GLU A 28 -0.30 -19.78 4.04
CA GLU A 28 0.67 -20.89 4.15
C GLU A 28 1.34 -20.92 5.54
N GLU A 29 1.55 -19.77 6.17
CA GLU A 29 2.04 -19.63 7.55
C GLU A 29 0.94 -19.86 8.63
N GLY A 30 -0.27 -20.28 8.24
CA GLY A 30 -1.37 -20.59 9.16
C GLY A 30 -2.14 -19.36 9.67
N LEU A 31 -1.96 -18.19 9.06
CA LEU A 31 -2.71 -16.97 9.39
C LEU A 31 -4.00 -16.86 8.56
N TRP A 32 -4.91 -15.99 9.01
CA TRP A 32 -6.07 -15.59 8.23
C TRP A 32 -5.68 -14.41 7.34
N ALA A 33 -5.90 -14.54 6.03
CA ALA A 33 -5.62 -13.43 5.12
C ALA A 33 -6.72 -13.23 4.07
N GLN A 34 -6.83 -11.99 3.61
CA GLN A 34 -7.73 -11.57 2.55
C GLN A 34 -6.97 -10.62 1.63
N ALA A 35 -7.11 -10.78 0.32
CA ALA A 35 -6.63 -9.82 -0.66
C ALA A 35 -7.71 -9.55 -1.71
N PHE A 36 -7.93 -8.27 -2.02
CA PHE A 36 -8.91 -7.86 -3.01
C PHE A 36 -8.50 -6.53 -3.65
N PRO A 37 -8.80 -6.33 -4.94
CA PRO A 37 -8.59 -5.06 -5.59
C PRO A 37 -9.74 -4.09 -5.30
N GLU A 38 -9.51 -2.82 -5.56
CA GLU A 38 -10.56 -1.83 -5.79
C GLU A 38 -10.32 -1.18 -7.15
N PHE A 39 -11.32 -1.32 -8.02
CA PHE A 39 -11.31 -0.78 -9.35
C PHE A 39 -12.60 -0.02 -9.60
N GLY A 40 -12.50 1.17 -10.19
CA GLY A 40 -13.62 1.81 -10.89
C GLY A 40 -13.76 1.31 -12.33
N ALA A 41 -14.19 2.18 -13.24
CA ALA A 41 -14.16 1.93 -14.70
C ALA A 41 -12.74 2.04 -15.29
N GLU A 42 -11.77 1.37 -14.67
CA GLU A 42 -10.35 1.60 -14.91
C GLU A 42 -9.82 0.98 -16.21
N ARG A 43 -8.93 1.73 -16.88
CA ARG A 43 -8.21 1.33 -18.09
C ARG A 43 -6.75 1.00 -17.75
N ARG A 44 -6.01 0.35 -18.65
CA ARG A 44 -4.55 0.14 -18.49
C ARG A 44 -3.85 1.46 -18.18
N GLY A 45 -2.98 1.48 -17.18
CA GLY A 45 -2.27 2.69 -16.73
C GLY A 45 -3.05 3.61 -15.77
N ALA A 46 -4.34 3.37 -15.52
CA ALA A 46 -5.08 4.09 -14.48
C ALA A 46 -4.54 3.75 -13.09
N PRO A 47 -4.59 4.67 -12.10
CA PRO A 47 -4.29 4.37 -10.72
C PRO A 47 -5.18 3.24 -10.21
N VAL A 48 -4.56 2.24 -9.58
CA VAL A 48 -5.21 1.06 -9.02
C VAL A 48 -4.92 1.01 -7.53
N LYS A 49 -5.93 0.61 -6.75
CA LYS A 49 -5.76 0.22 -5.36
C LYS A 49 -5.97 -1.28 -5.18
N ALA A 50 -5.22 -1.86 -4.25
CA ALA A 50 -5.51 -3.19 -3.75
C ALA A 50 -5.30 -3.23 -2.24
N TYR A 51 -5.85 -4.24 -1.60
CA TYR A 51 -5.87 -4.38 -0.16
C TYR A 51 -5.40 -5.77 0.23
N THR A 52 -4.64 -5.84 1.33
CA THR A 52 -4.30 -7.09 2.00
C THR A 52 -4.59 -6.93 3.49
N ARG A 53 -5.37 -7.85 4.06
CA ARG A 53 -5.53 -8.01 5.51
C ARG A 53 -4.89 -9.32 5.94
N ILE A 54 -4.15 -9.30 7.03
CA ILE A 54 -3.57 -10.49 7.67
C ILE A 54 -3.90 -10.42 9.17
N ALA A 55 -4.39 -11.52 9.73
CA ALA A 55 -4.78 -11.58 11.13
C ALA A 55 -4.52 -12.97 11.73
N THR A 56 -4.45 -13.01 13.06
CA THR A 56 -4.40 -14.27 13.84
C THR A 56 -5.78 -14.87 14.09
N GLU A 57 -6.84 -14.18 13.68
CA GLU A 57 -8.24 -14.56 13.85
C GLU A 57 -9.03 -14.34 12.54
N PRO A 58 -10.20 -14.98 12.35
CA PRO A 58 -10.98 -14.84 11.13
C PRO A 58 -11.30 -13.39 10.76
N ILE A 59 -11.14 -13.06 9.46
CA ILE A 59 -11.43 -11.74 8.90
C ILE A 59 -12.83 -11.78 8.27
N LEU A 60 -13.74 -10.94 8.77
CA LEU A 60 -15.15 -10.92 8.32
C LEU A 60 -15.46 -9.74 7.39
N GLU A 61 -14.65 -8.69 7.46
CA GLU A 61 -14.79 -7.45 6.72
C GLU A 61 -14.52 -7.64 5.23
N ARG A 62 -15.31 -6.96 4.40
CA ARG A 62 -15.20 -6.97 2.94
C ARG A 62 -15.21 -5.56 2.35
N GLU A 63 -14.81 -4.58 3.16
CA GLU A 63 -14.77 -3.16 2.81
C GLU A 63 -13.32 -2.68 2.58
N PRO A 64 -13.13 -1.53 1.91
CA PRO A 64 -11.81 -0.90 1.74
C PRO A 64 -11.06 -0.68 3.06
N ILE A 65 -9.72 -0.69 3.01
CA ILE A 65 -8.88 -0.30 4.14
C ILE A 65 -8.70 1.23 4.11
N LEU A 66 -9.43 1.91 5.00
CA LEU A 66 -9.33 3.37 5.16
C LEU A 66 -8.12 3.78 5.98
N GLU A 67 -7.80 3.00 7.02
CA GLU A 67 -6.70 3.29 7.96
C GLU A 67 -5.62 2.19 7.94
N PRO A 68 -4.75 2.14 6.90
CA PRO A 68 -3.75 1.07 6.78
C PRO A 68 -2.62 1.20 7.80
N ASN A 69 -2.05 0.05 8.19
CA ASN A 69 -0.76 0.00 8.88
C ASN A 69 0.40 0.26 7.93
N VAL A 70 0.28 -0.20 6.68
CA VAL A 70 1.33 -0.06 5.66
C VAL A 70 0.72 0.37 4.33
N VAL A 71 1.36 1.34 3.69
CA VAL A 71 1.09 1.72 2.30
C VAL A 71 2.27 1.29 1.44
N VAL A 72 2.00 0.56 0.35
CA VAL A 72 3.01 0.17 -0.63
C VAL A 72 2.71 0.85 -1.95
N VAL A 73 3.66 1.62 -2.48
CA VAL A 73 3.51 2.44 -3.69
C VAL A 73 4.42 1.90 -4.79
N LEU A 74 3.85 1.25 -5.80
CA LEU A 74 4.57 0.68 -6.94
C LEU A 74 4.98 1.73 -7.98
N ASP A 75 4.29 2.87 -8.00
CA ASP A 75 4.53 4.00 -8.90
C ASP A 75 4.68 5.30 -8.12
N SER A 76 5.92 5.77 -8.00
CA SER A 76 6.26 7.02 -7.29
C SER A 76 5.73 8.30 -7.96
N THR A 77 5.14 8.22 -9.16
CA THR A 77 4.48 9.36 -9.82
C THR A 77 3.05 9.62 -9.32
N LEU A 78 2.46 8.69 -8.55
CA LEU A 78 1.16 8.89 -7.93
C LEU A 78 1.20 10.04 -6.92
N ASP A 79 0.08 10.75 -6.74
CA ASP A 79 0.01 11.87 -5.80
C ASP A 79 0.15 11.37 -4.35
N PRO A 80 1.14 11.86 -3.58
CA PRO A 80 1.29 11.50 -2.18
C PRO A 80 0.06 11.76 -1.30
N LYS A 81 -0.76 12.76 -1.64
CA LYS A 81 -2.03 13.02 -0.95
C LYS A 81 -2.98 11.82 -1.00
N VAL A 82 -2.96 11.07 -2.10
CA VAL A 82 -3.87 9.93 -2.31
C VAL A 82 -3.38 8.71 -1.55
N TYR A 83 -2.09 8.37 -1.62
CA TYR A 83 -1.61 7.15 -1.00
C TYR A 83 -1.35 7.27 0.50
N LEU A 84 -1.06 8.47 1.02
CA LEU A 84 -0.90 8.71 2.46
C LEU A 84 -2.22 8.93 3.21
N ASP A 85 -3.34 9.07 2.52
CA ASP A 85 -4.64 9.37 3.14
C ASP A 85 -5.07 8.29 4.14
N GLY A 86 -5.35 8.68 5.38
CA GLY A 86 -5.70 7.73 6.45
C GLY A 86 -4.58 6.81 6.91
N LEU A 87 -3.33 6.95 6.45
CA LEU A 87 -2.21 6.18 7.00
C LEU A 87 -2.12 6.43 8.51
N ARG A 88 -2.11 5.36 9.30
CA ARG A 88 -2.03 5.45 10.77
C ARG A 88 -0.78 6.21 11.20
N GLU A 89 -0.82 6.85 12.37
CA GLU A 89 0.32 7.64 12.88
C GLU A 89 1.60 6.81 12.99
N GLU A 90 1.44 5.56 13.39
CA GLU A 90 2.51 4.55 13.53
C GLU A 90 2.76 3.76 12.23
N GLY A 91 2.15 4.20 11.13
CA GLY A 91 2.17 3.52 9.85
C GLY A 91 3.47 3.70 9.07
N ALA A 92 3.68 2.77 8.13
CA ALA A 92 4.82 2.77 7.23
C ALA A 92 4.40 3.05 5.78
N VAL A 93 5.25 3.73 5.04
CA VAL A 93 5.16 3.82 3.58
C VAL A 93 6.40 3.20 2.94
N ILE A 94 6.18 2.36 1.92
CA ILE A 94 7.24 1.75 1.11
C ILE A 94 7.01 2.19 -0.34
N ILE A 95 8.01 2.80 -0.97
CA ILE A 95 7.87 3.40 -2.30
C ILE A 95 8.89 2.83 -3.26
N ASN A 96 8.44 2.35 -4.41
CA ASN A 96 9.30 2.00 -5.53
C ASN A 96 9.76 3.29 -6.25
N THR A 97 11.02 3.67 -6.06
CA THR A 97 11.61 4.90 -6.59
C THR A 97 13.13 4.83 -6.59
N GLY A 98 13.76 5.54 -7.54
CA GLY A 98 15.20 5.81 -7.53
C GLY A 98 15.62 6.92 -6.56
N LYS A 99 14.66 7.63 -5.94
CA LYS A 99 14.92 8.68 -4.95
C LYS A 99 15.36 8.09 -3.61
N SER A 100 16.20 8.82 -2.89
CA SER A 100 16.53 8.53 -1.50
C SER A 100 15.35 8.80 -0.55
N VAL A 101 15.43 8.23 0.67
CA VAL A 101 14.43 8.49 1.72
C VAL A 101 14.32 9.99 2.03
N GLU A 102 15.43 10.72 2.04
CA GLU A 102 15.43 12.15 2.37
C GLU A 102 14.74 13.00 1.29
N GLU A 103 14.91 12.64 0.01
CA GLU A 103 14.19 13.28 -1.10
C GLU A 103 12.68 13.03 -1.01
N ILE A 104 12.26 11.82 -0.60
CA ILE A 104 10.85 11.50 -0.39
C ILE A 104 10.28 12.27 0.80
N ARG A 105 11.01 12.34 1.92
CA ARG A 105 10.59 13.16 3.08
C ARG A 105 10.48 14.64 2.72
N SER A 106 11.43 15.17 1.94
CA SER A 106 11.38 16.54 1.43
C SER A 106 10.14 16.79 0.57
N LEU A 107 9.83 15.88 -0.35
CA LEU A 107 8.61 15.94 -1.17
C LEU A 107 7.33 16.01 -0.31
N PHE A 108 7.27 15.25 0.79
CA PHE A 108 6.11 15.29 1.70
C PHE A 108 5.99 16.65 2.41
N ARG A 109 7.11 17.21 2.90
CA ARG A 109 7.15 18.53 3.53
C ARG A 109 6.73 19.64 2.56
N GLU A 110 7.26 19.63 1.33
CA GLU A 110 6.90 20.59 0.28
C GLU A 110 5.40 20.59 -0.05
N LYS A 111 4.76 19.42 0.04
CA LYS A 111 3.32 19.24 -0.18
C LYS A 111 2.47 19.50 1.07
N GLY A 112 3.09 19.85 2.21
CA GLY A 112 2.41 20.08 3.49
C GLY A 112 1.78 18.81 4.07
N LEU A 113 2.36 17.64 3.81
CA LEU A 113 1.85 16.36 4.29
C LEU A 113 2.55 15.95 5.58
N LYS A 114 1.80 15.35 6.51
CA LYS A 114 2.37 14.74 7.72
C LYS A 114 3.30 13.61 7.29
N GLU A 115 4.55 13.67 7.74
CA GLU A 115 5.52 12.63 7.43
C GLU A 115 5.13 11.32 8.14
N PRO A 116 5.11 10.18 7.41
CA PRO A 116 4.96 8.88 8.03
C PRO A 116 6.11 8.59 9.00
N LYS A 117 5.80 7.85 10.07
CA LYS A 117 6.81 7.41 11.04
C LYS A 117 7.92 6.64 10.36
N VAL A 118 7.55 5.70 9.49
CA VAL A 118 8.49 4.90 8.70
C VAL A 118 8.33 5.22 7.23
N VAL A 119 9.44 5.59 6.58
CA VAL A 119 9.55 5.79 5.13
C VAL A 119 10.67 4.89 4.63
N ALA A 120 10.33 3.99 3.72
CA ALA A 120 11.28 3.11 3.04
C ALA A 120 11.17 3.28 1.53
N VAL A 121 12.29 3.12 0.84
CA VAL A 121 12.37 3.17 -0.62
C VAL A 121 13.01 1.89 -1.15
N VAL A 122 12.56 1.46 -2.32
CA VAL A 122 13.13 0.34 -3.07
C VAL A 122 13.33 0.81 -4.50
N ASN A 123 14.44 0.44 -5.14
CA ASN A 123 14.60 0.66 -6.57
C ASN A 123 14.46 -0.67 -7.31
N ALA A 124 13.24 -0.99 -7.74
CA ALA A 124 12.90 -2.23 -8.43
C ALA A 124 12.78 -2.06 -9.95
N THR A 125 13.34 -0.98 -10.51
CA THR A 125 13.30 -0.60 -11.93
C THR A 125 14.69 -0.39 -12.51
#